data_AF-X0X9D3-F1
#
_entry.id   AF-X0X9D3-F1
#
_cell.length_a   1.000
_cell.length_b   1.000
_cell.length_c   1.000
_cell.angle_alpha   90.00
_cell.angle_beta   90.00
_cell.angle_gamma   90.00
#
_symmetry.space_group_name_H-M   'P 1'
#
loop_
_entity.id
_entity.type
_entity.pdbx_description
1 polymer ?
#
loop_
_entity_poly.entity_id
_entity_poly.type
_entity_poly.pdbx_seq_one_letter_code
_entity_poly.pdbx_strand_id
1 'polypeptide(L)'
;MAINANVKNQFIKNFQNKILQGRQLLQTNNHRWGDKIFTNLYYDIEKIDWIEDQKKRQFTMIITNSWWIYLNSITSQKEEGAKIDYIKYIDAYNRFFSFLSKLEEFDLFSNFWMVLLKNFIKKKELSVDGITKFINSFCNIIKEREDFLKLVELQIILTFLRKS
;
A
#
# COMPACT_ATOMS: atom_id res chain seq x y z
N MET A 1 29.09 -10.86 -15.67
CA MET A 1 28.68 -11.16 -17.06
C MET A 1 27.82 -10.01 -17.56
N ALA A 2 28.10 -9.45 -18.74
CA ALA A 2 27.26 -8.39 -19.31
C ALA A 2 25.92 -9.00 -19.78
N ILE A 3 24.82 -8.53 -19.22
CA ILE A 3 23.49 -9.04 -19.58
C ILE A 3 23.03 -8.44 -20.89
N ASN A 4 22.46 -9.30 -21.73
CA ASN A 4 21.93 -8.95 -23.04
C ASN A 4 20.91 -7.80 -22.92
N ALA A 5 21.11 -6.73 -23.68
CA ALA A 5 20.20 -5.58 -23.74
C ALA A 5 18.75 -5.99 -24.06
N ASN A 6 18.54 -7.05 -24.85
CA ASN A 6 17.22 -7.56 -25.16
C ASN A 6 16.48 -8.09 -23.92
N VAL A 7 17.19 -8.75 -23.00
CA VAL A 7 16.60 -9.26 -21.75
C VAL A 7 16.12 -8.10 -20.88
N LYS A 8 16.94 -7.04 -20.76
CA LYS A 8 16.57 -5.84 -20.01
C LYS A 8 15.34 -5.15 -20.61
N ASN A 9 15.32 -4.98 -21.92
CA ASN A 9 14.21 -4.35 -22.63
C ASN A 9 12.91 -5.16 -22.49
N GLN A 10 13.00 -6.49 -22.59
CA GLN A 10 11.84 -7.37 -22.43
C GLN A 10 11.30 -7.31 -20.99
N PHE A 11 12.18 -7.29 -19.98
CA PHE A 11 11.78 -7.10 -18.59
C PHE A 11 11.03 -5.78 -18.39
N ILE A 12 11.59 -4.65 -18.85
CA ILE A 12 10.96 -3.33 -18.69
C ILE A 12 9.58 -3.30 -19.36
N LYS A 13 9.47 -3.83 -20.58
CA LYS A 13 8.19 -3.90 -21.30
C LYS A 13 7.16 -4.75 -20.55
N ASN A 14 7.57 -5.91 -20.03
CA ASN A 14 6.70 -6.78 -19.24
C ASN A 14 6.27 -6.11 -17.93
N PHE A 15 7.19 -5.43 -17.25
CA PHE A 15 6.90 -4.68 -16.03
C PHE A 15 5.85 -3.60 -16.30
N GLN A 16 6.05 -2.76 -17.33
CA GLN A 16 5.11 -1.71 -17.72
C GLN A 16 3.72 -2.27 -18.05
N ASN A 17 3.66 -3.35 -18.84
CA ASN A 17 2.39 -3.99 -19.20
C ASN A 17 1.65 -4.51 -17.97
N LYS A 18 2.33 -5.20 -17.06
CA LYS A 18 1.72 -5.70 -15.82
C LYS A 18 1.28 -4.55 -14.90
N ILE A 19 2.02 -3.45 -14.82
CA ILE A 19 1.61 -2.24 -14.08
C ILE A 19 0.30 -1.67 -14.65
N LEU A 20 0.20 -1.53 -15.98
CA LEU A 20 -1.02 -1.04 -16.62
C LEU A 20 -2.21 -1.97 -16.36
N GLN A 21 -2.02 -3.29 -16.51
CA GLN A 21 -3.06 -4.28 -16.21
C GLN A 21 -3.51 -4.23 -14.75
N GLY A 22 -2.56 -4.16 -13.81
CA GLY A 22 -2.88 -4.03 -12.38
C GLY A 22 -3.70 -2.79 -12.08
N ARG A 23 -3.33 -1.63 -12.66
CA ARG A 23 -4.10 -0.38 -12.53
C ARG A 23 -5.51 -0.49 -13.10
N GLN A 24 -5.66 -1.08 -14.29
CA GLN A 24 -6.97 -1.30 -14.91
C GLN A 24 -7.87 -2.20 -14.05
N LEU A 25 -7.30 -3.26 -13.44
CA LEU A 25 -8.03 -4.12 -12.53
C LEU A 25 -8.47 -3.39 -11.26
N LEU A 26 -7.62 -2.53 -10.70
CA LEU A 26 -8.03 -1.69 -9.59
C LEU A 26 -9.21 -0.79 -9.97
N GLN A 27 -9.14 -0.11 -11.12
CA GLN A 27 -10.19 0.79 -11.58
C GLN A 27 -11.52 0.08 -11.88
N THR A 28 -11.47 -1.20 -12.27
CA THR A 28 -12.67 -2.04 -12.47
C THR A 28 -13.13 -2.76 -11.19
N ASN A 29 -12.69 -2.29 -10.01
CA ASN A 29 -12.99 -2.85 -8.68
C ASN A 29 -12.52 -4.29 -8.46
N ASN A 30 -11.63 -4.79 -9.32
CA ASN A 30 -11.08 -6.12 -9.20
C ASN A 30 -9.80 -6.12 -8.35
N HIS A 31 -9.94 -5.73 -7.08
CA HIS A 31 -8.79 -5.55 -6.19
C HIS A 31 -8.01 -6.84 -5.96
N ARG A 32 -8.68 -8.01 -5.96
CA ARG A 32 -8.03 -9.31 -5.76
C ARG A 32 -7.02 -9.60 -6.87
N TRP A 33 -7.41 -9.39 -8.13
CA TRP A 33 -6.52 -9.65 -9.26
C TRP A 33 -5.47 -8.55 -9.43
N GLY A 34 -5.82 -7.29 -9.13
CA GLY A 34 -4.85 -6.19 -9.06
C GLY A 34 -3.75 -6.45 -8.02
N ASP A 35 -4.13 -6.82 -6.80
CA ASP A 35 -3.21 -7.20 -5.72
C ASP A 35 -2.30 -8.37 -6.12
N LYS A 36 -2.88 -9.42 -6.72
CA LYS A 36 -2.10 -10.57 -7.17
C LYS A 36 -1.03 -10.18 -8.20
N ILE A 37 -1.36 -9.31 -9.16
CA ILE A 37 -0.39 -8.82 -10.15
C ILE A 37 0.73 -8.02 -9.48
N PHE A 38 0.38 -7.10 -8.58
CA PHE A 38 1.35 -6.25 -7.90
C PHE A 38 2.26 -7.04 -6.95
N THR A 39 1.70 -7.97 -6.18
CA THR A 39 2.46 -8.87 -5.31
C THR A 39 3.42 -9.73 -6.14
N ASN A 40 2.95 -10.30 -7.25
CA ASN A 40 3.81 -11.10 -8.13
C ASN A 40 4.90 -10.25 -8.78
N LEU A 41 4.58 -9.03 -9.22
CA LEU A 41 5.57 -8.11 -9.77
C LEU A 41 6.69 -7.81 -8.77
N TYR A 42 6.33 -7.53 -7.51
CA TYR A 42 7.31 -7.31 -6.45
C TYR A 42 8.25 -8.53 -6.30
N TYR A 43 7.71 -9.74 -6.14
CA TYR A 43 8.56 -10.93 -6.02
C TYR A 43 9.36 -11.24 -7.30
N ASP A 44 8.82 -10.94 -8.48
CA ASP A 44 9.55 -11.06 -9.74
C ASP A 44 10.76 -10.11 -9.77
N ILE A 45 10.62 -8.89 -9.24
CA ILE A 45 11.73 -7.90 -9.14
C ILE A 45 12.78 -8.37 -8.15
N GLU A 46 12.36 -8.83 -6.96
CA GLU A 46 13.28 -9.22 -5.89
C GLU A 46 14.20 -10.37 -6.30
N LYS A 47 13.68 -11.32 -7.08
CA LYS A 47 14.43 -12.47 -7.61
C LYS A 47 15.44 -12.13 -8.70
N ILE A 48 15.50 -10.89 -9.18
CA ILE A 48 16.40 -10.51 -10.27
C ILE A 48 17.73 -10.03 -9.71
N ASP A 49 18.75 -10.87 -9.85
CA ASP A 49 20.10 -10.61 -9.31
C ASP A 49 20.83 -9.44 -9.99
N TRP A 50 20.42 -9.09 -11.21
CA TRP A 50 21.12 -8.07 -12.00
C TRP A 50 20.54 -6.67 -11.92
N ILE A 51 19.43 -6.51 -11.23
CA ILE A 51 18.86 -5.20 -10.93
C ILE A 51 19.43 -4.79 -9.59
N GLU A 52 20.12 -3.65 -9.55
CA GLU A 52 20.63 -3.06 -8.32
C GLU A 52 19.49 -2.72 -7.35
N ASP A 53 19.74 -2.81 -6.04
CA ASP A 53 18.72 -2.61 -5.00
C ASP A 53 18.02 -1.26 -5.11
N GLN A 54 18.76 -0.19 -5.45
CA GLN A 54 18.16 1.13 -5.68
C GLN A 54 17.13 1.10 -6.81
N LYS A 55 17.38 0.31 -7.86
CA LYS A 55 16.47 0.17 -8.99
C LYS A 55 15.29 -0.74 -8.65
N LYS A 56 15.49 -1.79 -7.85
CA LYS A 56 14.40 -2.61 -7.30
C LYS A 56 13.44 -1.74 -6.49
N ARG A 57 13.96 -0.92 -5.57
CA ARG A 57 13.18 0.04 -4.79
C ARG A 57 12.39 1.02 -5.66
N GLN A 58 12.97 1.52 -6.76
CA GLN A 58 12.22 2.36 -7.72
C GLN A 58 11.03 1.61 -8.34
N PHE A 59 11.19 0.34 -8.71
CA PHE A 59 10.09 -0.47 -9.23
C PHE A 59 9.04 -0.75 -8.14
N THR A 60 9.45 -1.06 -6.92
CA THR A 60 8.56 -1.21 -5.75
C THR A 60 7.76 0.07 -5.53
N MET A 61 8.38 1.25 -5.58
CA MET A 61 7.70 2.54 -5.48
C MET A 61 6.66 2.75 -6.59
N ILE A 62 6.92 2.31 -7.83
CA ILE A 62 5.94 2.40 -8.92
C ILE A 62 4.71 1.54 -8.63
N ILE A 63 4.90 0.33 -8.09
CA ILE A 63 3.80 -0.55 -7.68
C ILE A 63 2.99 0.12 -6.56
N THR A 64 3.67 0.56 -5.50
CA THR A 64 3.06 1.21 -4.35
C THR A 64 2.30 2.50 -4.72
N ASN A 65 2.86 3.34 -5.59
CA ASN A 65 2.19 4.54 -6.08
C ASN A 65 0.95 4.22 -6.91
N SER A 66 0.91 3.06 -7.58
CA SER A 66 -0.28 2.64 -8.34
C SER A 66 -1.46 2.36 -7.41
N TRP A 67 -1.22 1.72 -6.27
CA TRP A 67 -2.22 1.58 -5.21
C TRP A 67 -2.63 2.92 -4.63
N TRP A 68 -1.67 3.80 -4.34
CA TRP A 68 -1.94 5.09 -3.71
C TRP A 68 -2.83 5.99 -4.58
N ILE A 69 -2.51 6.11 -5.87
CA ILE A 69 -3.32 6.87 -6.83
C ILE A 69 -4.74 6.32 -6.85
N TYR A 70 -4.89 5.00 -6.87
CA TYR A 70 -6.20 4.37 -6.85
C TYR A 70 -6.98 4.68 -5.56
N LEU A 71 -6.39 4.50 -4.39
CA LEU A 71 -7.04 4.78 -3.11
C LEU A 71 -7.50 6.24 -2.99
N ASN A 72 -6.68 7.18 -3.47
CA ASN A 72 -7.06 8.58 -3.52
C ASN A 72 -8.24 8.81 -4.47
N SER A 73 -8.26 8.14 -5.63
CA SER A 73 -9.35 8.24 -6.59
C SER A 73 -10.71 7.82 -6.02
N ILE A 74 -10.75 6.81 -5.13
CA ILE A 74 -11.97 6.40 -4.42
C ILE A 74 -12.49 7.51 -3.50
N THR A 75 -11.59 8.29 -2.90
CA THR A 75 -11.96 9.37 -1.96
C THR A 75 -12.21 10.71 -2.62
N SER A 76 -11.65 10.94 -3.81
CA SER A 76 -11.74 12.21 -4.53
C SER A 76 -12.94 12.27 -5.48
N GLN A 77 -13.80 11.24 -5.51
CA GLN A 77 -15.14 11.32 -6.10
C GLN A 77 -16.03 12.24 -5.24
N LYS A 78 -15.74 13.53 -5.28
CA LYS A 78 -16.53 14.65 -4.78
C LYS A 78 -17.50 15.14 -5.86
N GLU A 79 -18.16 14.23 -6.57
CA GLU A 79 -19.37 14.67 -7.27
C GLU A 79 -20.42 14.90 -6.18
N GLU A 80 -20.98 16.11 -6.15
CA GLU A 80 -21.89 16.62 -5.13
C GLU A 80 -22.97 15.58 -4.79
N GLY A 81 -22.84 14.97 -3.61
CA GLY A 81 -23.83 14.01 -3.08
C GLY A 81 -23.51 12.52 -3.26
N ALA A 82 -22.44 12.14 -3.99
CA ALA A 82 -22.03 10.74 -4.07
C ALA A 82 -21.44 10.26 -2.73
N LYS A 83 -22.12 9.29 -2.08
CA LYS A 83 -21.58 8.63 -0.88
C LYS A 83 -20.39 7.77 -1.27
N ILE A 84 -19.29 7.90 -0.52
CA ILE A 84 -18.14 7.00 -0.65
C ILE A 84 -18.61 5.56 -0.46
N ASP A 85 -18.26 4.68 -1.40
CA ASP A 85 -18.41 3.25 -1.22
C ASP A 85 -17.36 2.75 -0.21
N TYR A 86 -17.79 2.69 1.05
CA TYR A 86 -16.93 2.27 2.16
C TYR A 86 -16.51 0.80 2.08
N ILE A 87 -17.31 -0.06 1.44
CA ILE A 87 -16.94 -1.48 1.26
C ILE A 87 -15.76 -1.56 0.31
N LYS A 88 -15.87 -0.91 -0.85
CA LYS A 88 -14.78 -0.79 -1.83
C LYS A 88 -13.54 -0.16 -1.23
N TYR A 89 -13.72 0.94 -0.48
CA TYR A 89 -12.64 1.64 0.19
C TYR A 89 -11.89 0.74 1.17
N ILE A 90 -12.59 0.05 2.06
CA ILE A 90 -11.99 -0.81 3.09
C ILE A 90 -11.29 -2.02 2.44
N ASP A 91 -11.89 -2.68 1.45
CA ASP A 91 -11.25 -3.81 0.76
C ASP A 91 -9.95 -3.39 0.07
N ALA A 92 -9.95 -2.23 -0.60
CA ALA A 92 -8.76 -1.68 -1.24
C ALA A 92 -7.64 -1.40 -0.22
N TYR A 93 -7.96 -0.79 0.93
CA TYR A 93 -6.97 -0.54 1.99
C TYR A 93 -6.42 -1.83 2.58
N ASN A 94 -7.28 -2.80 2.90
CA ASN A 94 -6.85 -4.07 3.48
C ASN A 94 -5.84 -4.79 2.59
N ARG A 95 -6.08 -4.80 1.27
CA ARG A 95 -5.18 -5.41 0.30
C ARG A 95 -3.90 -4.62 0.12
N PHE A 96 -3.99 -3.30 0.03
CA PHE A 96 -2.79 -2.46 -0.05
C PHE A 96 -1.90 -2.64 1.18
N PHE A 97 -2.48 -2.72 2.38
CA PHE A 97 -1.71 -3.00 3.60
C PHE A 97 -1.10 -4.38 3.62
N SER A 98 -1.84 -5.40 3.20
CA SER A 98 -1.30 -6.75 3.05
C SER A 98 -0.17 -6.81 2.00
N PHE A 99 -0.22 -6.00 0.96
CA PHE A 99 0.87 -5.85 0.01
C PHE A 99 2.08 -5.19 0.67
N LEU A 100 1.89 -4.04 1.32
CA LEU A 100 2.98 -3.30 1.96
C LEU A 100 3.67 -4.10 3.08
N SER A 101 2.93 -4.93 3.82
CA SER A 101 3.52 -5.75 4.89
C SER A 101 4.47 -6.84 4.38
N LYS A 102 4.42 -7.16 3.07
CA LYS A 102 5.32 -8.11 2.40
C LYS A 102 6.59 -7.45 1.87
N LEU A 103 6.66 -6.12 1.84
CA LEU A 103 7.81 -5.39 1.33
C LEU A 103 8.97 -5.46 2.34
N GLU A 104 10.19 -5.51 1.83
CA GLU A 104 11.39 -5.33 2.65
C GLU A 104 11.60 -3.84 3.00
N GLU A 105 11.19 -2.92 2.12
CA GLU A 105 11.33 -1.47 2.29
C GLU A 105 10.26 -0.87 3.21
N PHE A 106 10.41 -1.09 4.51
CA PHE A 106 9.49 -0.66 5.56
C PHE A 106 9.26 0.86 5.62
N ASP A 107 10.23 1.67 5.18
CA ASP A 107 10.10 3.13 5.17
C ASP A 107 8.97 3.60 4.24
N LEU A 108 8.71 2.88 3.15
CA LEU A 108 7.57 3.14 2.27
C LEU A 108 6.26 2.92 3.03
N PHE A 109 6.12 1.79 3.71
CA PHE A 109 4.94 1.47 4.52
C PHE A 109 4.69 2.50 5.63
N SER A 110 5.74 2.88 6.36
CA SER A 110 5.71 3.88 7.43
C SER A 110 5.17 5.25 6.95
N ASN A 111 5.59 5.69 5.77
CA ASN A 111 5.11 6.95 5.18
C ASN A 111 3.63 6.88 4.80
N PHE A 112 3.19 5.81 4.16
CA PHE A 112 1.79 5.63 3.76
C PHE A 112 0.86 5.51 4.97
N TRP A 113 1.28 4.75 5.97
CA TRP A 113 0.51 4.56 7.19
C TRP A 113 0.19 5.89 7.89
N MET A 114 1.19 6.75 8.06
CA MET A 114 1.02 8.03 8.76
C MET A 114 0.05 8.95 8.02
N VAL A 115 0.09 8.97 6.70
CA VAL A 115 -0.87 9.74 5.89
C VAL A 115 -2.27 9.18 6.06
N LEU A 116 -2.42 7.85 6.05
CA LEU A 116 -3.73 7.25 6.21
C LEU A 116 -4.32 7.48 7.60
N LEU A 117 -3.53 7.29 8.64
CA LEU A 117 -3.98 7.50 10.02
C LEU A 117 -4.47 8.93 10.22
N LYS A 118 -3.73 9.92 9.69
CA LYS A 118 -4.15 11.33 9.68
C LYS A 118 -5.48 11.53 8.94
N ASN A 119 -5.71 10.80 7.85
CA ASN A 119 -6.97 10.88 7.11
C ASN A 119 -8.12 10.18 7.84
N PHE A 120 -7.88 9.04 8.49
CA PHE A 120 -8.89 8.30 9.25
C PHE A 120 -9.37 9.09 10.46
N ILE A 121 -8.46 9.68 11.23
CA ILE A 121 -8.81 10.48 12.42
C ILE A 121 -9.66 11.71 12.04
N LYS A 122 -9.53 12.23 10.82
CA LYS A 122 -10.32 13.37 10.33
C LYS A 122 -11.71 12.99 9.79
N LYS A 123 -11.98 11.71 9.53
CA LYS A 123 -13.26 11.23 8.97
C LYS A 123 -14.22 10.90 10.10
N LYS A 124 -15.31 11.67 10.22
CA LYS A 124 -16.34 11.49 11.27
C LYS A 124 -17.11 10.19 11.14
N GLU A 125 -17.10 9.59 9.96
CA GLU A 125 -17.84 8.37 9.61
C GLU A 125 -17.14 7.10 10.08
N LEU A 126 -15.87 7.17 10.46
CA LEU A 126 -15.11 6.04 10.99
C LEU A 126 -15.25 5.98 12.51
N SER A 127 -15.62 4.82 13.04
CA SER A 127 -15.73 4.63 14.49
C SER A 127 -14.34 4.60 15.16
N VAL A 128 -14.27 5.15 16.36
CA VAL A 128 -13.07 5.09 17.22
C VAL A 128 -12.60 3.64 17.42
N ASP A 129 -13.54 2.71 17.57
CA ASP A 129 -13.27 1.27 17.66
C ASP A 129 -12.63 0.71 16.39
N GLY A 130 -13.11 1.12 15.22
CA GLY A 130 -12.54 0.72 13.93
C GLY A 130 -11.11 1.21 13.77
N ILE A 131 -10.87 2.49 14.08
CA ILE A 131 -9.53 3.10 14.07
C ILE A 131 -8.62 2.41 15.10
N THR A 132 -9.15 2.05 16.27
CA THR A 132 -8.40 1.33 17.31
C THR A 132 -7.96 -0.05 16.87
N LYS A 133 -8.87 -0.86 16.30
CA LYS A 133 -8.55 -2.19 15.75
C LYS A 133 -7.50 -2.09 14.65
N PHE A 134 -7.62 -1.09 13.80
CA PHE A 134 -6.68 -0.81 12.73
C PHE A 134 -5.28 -0.50 13.27
N ILE A 135 -5.15 0.42 14.23
CA ILE A 135 -3.86 0.74 14.87
C ILE A 135 -3.25 -0.50 15.55
N ASN A 136 -4.06 -1.31 16.24
CA ASN A 136 -3.58 -2.53 16.91
C ASN A 136 -3.02 -3.55 15.90
N SER A 137 -3.65 -3.71 14.73
CA SER A 137 -3.14 -4.57 13.66
C SER A 137 -1.75 -4.13 13.20
N PHE A 138 -1.55 -2.82 13.04
CA PHE A 138 -0.25 -2.26 12.67
C PHE A 138 0.80 -2.36 13.77
N CYS A 139 0.40 -2.22 15.04
CA CYS A 139 1.28 -2.44 16.18
C CYS A 139 1.85 -3.87 16.20
N ASN A 140 1.08 -4.87 15.77
CA ASN A 140 1.58 -6.25 15.67
C ASN A 140 2.69 -6.37 14.62
N ILE A 141 2.49 -5.76 13.44
CA ILE A 141 3.49 -5.75 12.37
C ILE A 141 4.77 -5.02 12.82
N ILE A 142 4.63 -3.89 13.52
CA ILE A 142 5.77 -3.15 14.08
C ILE A 142 6.53 -3.94 15.13
N LYS A 143 5.81 -4.68 15.99
CA LYS A 143 6.43 -5.56 17.00
C LYS A 143 7.27 -6.66 16.37
N GLU A 144 6.77 -7.30 15.31
CA GLU A 144 7.51 -8.33 14.56
C GLU A 144 8.80 -7.78 13.92
N ARG A 145 8.89 -6.46 13.73
CA ARG A 145 10.04 -5.75 13.16
C ARG A 145 10.88 -5.00 14.20
N GLU A 146 10.57 -5.15 15.49
CA GLU A 146 11.30 -4.54 16.60
C GLU A 146 11.41 -3.00 16.57
N ASP A 147 10.50 -2.31 15.86
CA ASP A 147 10.46 -0.83 15.82
C ASP A 147 9.67 -0.26 17.02
N PHE A 148 10.29 -0.34 18.20
CA PHE A 148 9.65 0.03 19.47
C PHE A 148 9.31 1.52 19.59
N LEU A 149 10.03 2.42 18.91
CA LEU A 149 9.73 3.85 18.93
C LEU A 149 8.37 4.12 18.28
N LYS A 150 8.17 3.57 17.09
CA LYS A 150 6.89 3.67 16.36
C LYS A 150 5.75 3.03 17.14
N LEU A 151 6.01 1.93 17.84
CA LEU A 151 5.04 1.27 18.69
C LEU A 151 4.53 2.20 19.80
N VAL A 152 5.44 2.91 20.48
CA VAL A 152 5.09 3.87 21.53
C VAL A 152 4.25 5.02 20.98
N GLU A 153 4.63 5.60 19.85
CA GLU A 153 3.88 6.68 19.20
C GLU A 153 2.41 6.29 18.94
N LEU A 154 2.18 5.07 18.45
CA LEU A 154 0.84 4.56 18.16
C LEU A 154 0.01 4.32 19.42
N GLN A 155 0.63 3.85 20.50
CA GLN A 155 -0.06 3.66 21.78
C GLN A 155 -0.46 5.00 22.42
N ILE A 156 0.36 6.04 22.24
CA ILE A 156 0.00 7.41 22.64
C ILE A 156 -1.22 7.88 21.85
N ILE A 157 -1.23 7.72 20.53
CA ILE A 157 -2.36 8.09 19.67
C ILE A 157 -3.65 7.35 20.09
N LEU A 158 -3.57 6.04 20.36
CA LEU A 158 -4.71 5.26 20.87
C LEU A 158 -5.25 5.80 22.19
N THR A 159 -4.37 6.25 23.08
CA THR A 159 -4.77 6.81 24.37
C THR A 159 -5.58 8.10 24.19
N PHE A 160 -5.20 8.95 23.23
CA PHE A 160 -5.95 10.17 22.92
C PHE A 160 -7.28 9.88 22.22
N LEU A 161 -7.30 8.94 21.28
CA LEU A 161 -8.52 8.57 20.55
C LEU A 161 -9.60 7.99 21.46
N ARG A 162 -9.23 7.23 22.50
CA ARG A 162 -10.19 6.63 23.45
C ARG A 162 -10.76 7.62 24.47
N LYS A 163 -10.13 8.79 24.63
CA LYS A 163 -10.60 9.86 25.54
C LYS A 163 -11.53 10.86 24.85
N SER A 164 -11.67 10.77 23.53
CA SER A 164 -12.46 11.67 22.67
C SER A 164 -13.80 11.04 22.34
#